data_AF-A0A6S6TDL8-F1
#
_entry.id   AF-A0A6S6TDL8-F1
#
_cell.length_a   1.000
_cell.length_b   1.000
_cell.length_c   1.000
_cell.angle_alpha   90.00
_cell.angle_beta   90.00
_cell.angle_gamma   90.00
#
_symmetry.space_group_name_H-M   'P 1'
#
loop_
_entity.id
_entity.type
_entity.pdbx_description
1 polymer ?
#
loop_
_entity_poly.entity_id
_entity_poly.type
_entity_poly.pdbx_seq_one_letter_code
_entity_poly.pdbx_strand_id
1 'polypeptide(L)'
;MKNVQFLSNSANIDKIIKGLSLTKSLSVSSLLIGEPHTGKFSLIQSLFPNSVYVDANNESELYTALEANNELIIYNFEKVMNTDHLNFENKRIIAISNSLKEIQRLSKTFAFIYEMPTLEKREDLKILAQSFQEEIKKDLMLELDVHLDITKLDLSQNVKSLKASIYKELILKTFKKEDIQTLLYNYLFEELEGNNAYREHLGLYEEPLIKAGLKKYKSQLKLAGVLGLNRNTLRKKIQEYDIN
;
A
#
# COMPACT_ATOMS: atom_id res chain seq x y z
N MET A 1 -1.33 18.72 -16.74
CA MET A 1 -1.19 17.64 -15.73
C MET A 1 -1.64 18.18 -14.38
N LYS A 2 -2.38 17.41 -13.56
CA LYS A 2 -2.72 17.84 -12.18
C LYS A 2 -1.43 17.98 -11.37
N ASN A 3 -1.25 19.07 -10.63
CA ASN A 3 -0.17 19.18 -9.64
C ASN A 3 -0.38 18.08 -8.59
N VAL A 4 0.51 17.09 -8.57
CA VAL A 4 0.48 16.02 -7.56
C VAL A 4 1.17 16.57 -6.32
N GLN A 5 0.40 16.88 -5.27
CA GLN A 5 0.97 17.25 -3.98
C GLN A 5 1.37 15.97 -3.23
N PHE A 6 2.65 15.83 -2.90
CA PHE A 6 3.11 14.71 -2.07
C PHE A 6 2.79 15.00 -0.61
N LEU A 7 1.98 14.13 0.00
CA LEU A 7 1.58 14.26 1.39
C LEU A 7 2.58 13.55 2.30
N SER A 8 3.25 14.30 3.17
CA SER A 8 4.20 13.79 4.16
C SER A 8 4.33 14.72 5.35
N ASN A 9 4.56 14.13 6.53
CA ASN A 9 5.01 14.81 7.75
C ASN A 9 6.18 14.04 8.40
N SER A 10 6.90 13.23 7.62
CA SER A 10 8.03 12.44 8.12
C SER A 10 9.34 13.22 7.99
N ALA A 11 10.09 13.30 9.08
CA ALA A 11 11.39 13.99 9.08
C ALA A 11 12.40 13.38 8.10
N ASN A 12 12.32 12.07 7.84
CA ASN A 12 13.17 11.39 6.85
C ASN A 12 12.83 11.82 5.42
N ILE A 13 11.54 11.92 5.10
CA ILE A 13 11.11 12.41 3.79
C ILE A 13 11.50 13.88 3.61
N ASP A 14 11.39 14.70 4.65
CA ASP A 14 11.80 16.11 4.58
C ASP A 14 13.29 16.27 4.28
N LYS A 15 14.14 15.38 4.82
CA LYS A 15 15.57 15.35 4.47
C LYS A 15 15.78 15.01 3.00
N ILE A 16 15.04 14.04 2.46
CA ILE A 16 15.09 13.67 1.03
C ILE A 16 14.63 14.85 0.16
N ILE A 17 13.50 15.50 0.52
CA ILE A 17 12.97 16.67 -0.19
C ILE A 17 13.99 17.81 -0.20
N LYS A 18 14.59 18.12 0.96
CA LYS A 18 15.63 19.17 1.06
C LYS A 18 16.84 18.81 0.22
N GLY A 19 17.33 17.58 0.30
CA GLY A 19 18.46 17.09 -0.50
C GLY A 19 18.21 17.23 -2.00
N LEU A 20 17.10 16.68 -2.50
CA LEU A 20 16.73 16.78 -3.90
C LEU A 20 16.48 18.23 -4.34
N SER A 21 15.92 19.07 -3.47
CA SER A 21 15.70 20.49 -3.78
C SER A 21 17.02 21.27 -3.90
N LEU A 22 18.04 20.94 -3.10
CA LEU A 22 19.38 21.54 -3.23
C LEU A 22 20.05 21.17 -4.55
N THR A 23 19.74 20.00 -5.12
CA THR A 23 20.24 19.61 -6.44
C THR A 23 19.54 20.34 -7.60
N LYS A 24 18.48 21.12 -7.36
CA LYS A 24 17.78 21.87 -8.42
C LYS A 24 18.70 22.81 -9.19
N SER A 25 19.62 23.47 -8.49
CA SER A 25 20.53 24.46 -9.06
C SER A 25 21.90 23.88 -9.49
N LEU A 26 22.07 22.56 -9.42
CA LEU A 26 23.35 21.90 -9.67
C LEU A 26 23.20 20.84 -10.77
N SER A 27 24.18 20.74 -11.66
CA SER A 27 24.25 19.68 -12.69
C SER A 27 24.78 18.35 -12.12
N VAL A 28 24.16 17.88 -11.03
CA VAL A 28 24.52 16.61 -10.38
C VAL A 28 23.37 15.62 -10.47
N SER A 29 23.75 14.36 -10.67
CA SER A 29 22.80 13.26 -10.76
C SER A 29 22.53 12.64 -9.39
N SER A 30 21.26 12.38 -9.10
CA SER A 30 20.77 11.80 -7.85
C SER A 30 19.99 10.51 -8.10
N LEU A 31 20.06 9.57 -7.16
CA LEU A 31 19.31 8.32 -7.19
C LEU A 31 18.39 8.22 -5.97
N LEU A 32 17.10 7.98 -6.20
CA LEU A 32 16.11 7.66 -5.17
C LEU A 32 15.81 6.16 -5.21
N ILE A 33 16.28 5.44 -4.20
CA ILE A 33 16.07 3.99 -4.03
C ILE A 33 15.02 3.69 -2.97
N GLY A 34 14.47 2.49 -2.98
CA GLY A 34 13.58 1.99 -1.93
C GLY A 34 12.64 0.94 -2.47
N GLU A 35 11.83 0.32 -1.62
CA GLU A 35 10.89 -0.72 -2.06
C GLU A 35 9.81 -0.19 -3.02
N PRO A 36 9.19 -1.08 -3.84
CA PRO A 36 8.05 -0.73 -4.67
C PRO A 36 6.91 -0.06 -3.90
N HIS A 37 6.14 0.80 -4.58
CA HIS A 37 4.92 1.42 -4.05
C HIS A 37 5.09 2.27 -2.78
N THR A 38 6.28 2.80 -2.51
CA THR A 38 6.56 3.74 -1.40
C THR A 38 6.19 5.19 -1.72
N GLY A 39 5.83 5.49 -2.97
CA GLY A 39 5.48 6.84 -3.43
C GLY A 39 6.64 7.63 -4.04
N LYS A 40 7.79 6.98 -4.33
CA LYS A 40 8.97 7.62 -4.96
C LYS A 40 8.62 8.42 -6.21
N PHE A 41 7.86 7.83 -7.13
CA PHE A 41 7.45 8.50 -8.37
C PHE A 41 6.63 9.76 -8.08
N SER A 42 5.62 9.67 -7.22
CA SER A 42 4.78 10.81 -6.83
C SER A 42 5.58 11.90 -6.11
N LEU A 43 6.57 11.52 -5.29
CA LEU A 43 7.48 12.46 -4.62
C LEU A 43 8.26 13.27 -5.66
N ILE A 44 8.93 12.59 -6.60
CA ILE A 44 9.69 13.27 -7.65
C ILE A 44 8.77 14.13 -8.54
N GLN A 45 7.58 13.63 -8.89
CA GLN A 45 6.57 14.39 -9.63
C GLN A 45 6.10 15.65 -8.92
N SER A 46 5.99 15.62 -7.60
CA SER A 46 5.65 16.82 -6.83
C SER A 46 6.76 17.86 -6.82
N LEU A 47 8.02 17.43 -6.84
CA LEU A 47 9.18 18.31 -6.75
C LEU A 47 9.60 18.90 -8.11
N PHE A 48 9.37 18.14 -9.19
CA PHE A 48 9.83 18.43 -10.55
C PHE A 48 8.70 18.22 -11.59
N PRO A 49 7.58 18.97 -11.49
CA PRO A 49 6.38 18.71 -12.30
C PRO A 49 6.57 18.93 -13.80
N ASN A 50 7.56 19.73 -14.21
CA ASN A 50 7.80 20.11 -15.61
C ASN A 50 8.94 19.32 -16.28
N SER A 51 9.52 18.34 -15.59
CA SER A 51 10.65 17.56 -16.10
C SER A 51 10.19 16.43 -17.02
N VAL A 52 11.09 15.98 -17.90
CA VAL A 52 10.85 14.84 -18.81
C VAL A 52 11.02 13.54 -18.04
N TYR A 53 10.06 12.62 -18.17
CA TYR A 53 10.06 11.31 -17.52
C TYR A 53 10.24 10.21 -18.56
N VAL A 54 11.20 9.32 -18.33
CA VAL A 54 11.49 8.19 -19.24
C VAL A 54 11.60 6.89 -18.46
N ASP A 55 11.02 5.82 -19.01
CA ASP A 55 11.15 4.47 -18.45
C ASP A 55 12.48 3.87 -18.88
N ALA A 56 13.28 3.42 -17.92
CA ALA A 56 14.51 2.68 -18.18
C ALA A 56 14.29 1.33 -18.90
N ASN A 57 13.05 0.82 -18.95
CA ASN A 57 12.71 -0.35 -19.78
C ASN A 57 12.92 -0.10 -21.28
N ASN A 58 12.83 1.14 -21.73
CA ASN A 58 12.94 1.49 -23.14
C ASN A 58 14.29 2.15 -23.42
N GLU A 59 15.31 1.33 -23.71
CA GLU A 59 16.68 1.81 -23.92
C GLU A 59 16.77 2.84 -25.06
N SER A 60 16.06 2.63 -26.16
CA SER A 60 16.08 3.55 -27.31
C SER A 60 15.59 4.95 -26.98
N GLU A 61 14.49 5.03 -26.22
CA GLU A 61 13.91 6.28 -25.74
C GLU A 61 14.80 6.93 -24.68
N LEU A 62 15.41 6.12 -23.81
CA LEU A 62 16.35 6.58 -22.79
C LEU A 62 17.56 7.27 -23.41
N TYR A 63 18.23 6.65 -24.39
CA TYR A 63 19.40 7.26 -25.04
C TYR A 63 19.03 8.55 -25.79
N THR A 64 17.91 8.53 -26.52
CA THR A 64 17.41 9.72 -27.23
C THR A 64 17.11 10.87 -26.26
N ALA A 65 16.45 10.57 -25.14
CA ALA A 65 16.11 11.56 -24.13
C ALA A 65 17.33 12.10 -23.40
N LEU A 66 18.33 11.26 -23.15
CA LEU A 66 19.61 11.67 -22.57
C LEU A 66 20.36 12.62 -23.52
N GLU A 67 20.37 12.38 -24.83
CA GLU A 67 21.00 13.29 -25.79
C GLU A 67 20.25 14.62 -25.93
N ALA A 68 18.92 14.58 -25.92
CA ALA A 68 18.09 15.76 -26.15
C ALA A 68 17.91 16.67 -24.92
N ASN A 69 18.09 16.16 -23.69
CA ASN A 69 17.74 16.88 -22.46
C ASN A 69 18.89 16.93 -21.45
N ASN A 70 19.09 18.11 -20.87
CA ASN A 70 20.02 18.29 -19.74
C ASN A 70 19.40 17.96 -18.39
N GLU A 71 18.06 17.91 -18.31
CA GLU A 71 17.31 17.55 -17.10
C GLU A 71 16.37 16.38 -17.43
N LEU A 72 16.57 15.24 -16.78
CA LEU A 72 15.81 14.03 -17.04
C LEU A 72 15.48 13.28 -15.75
N ILE A 73 14.28 12.71 -15.69
CA ILE A 73 13.88 11.78 -14.64
C ILE A 73 13.73 10.41 -15.26
N ILE A 74 14.48 9.44 -14.74
CA ILE A 74 14.46 8.06 -15.22
C ILE A 74 13.83 7.20 -14.12
N TYR A 75 12.80 6.42 -14.46
CA TYR A 75 12.18 5.50 -13.51
C TYR A 75 12.39 4.03 -13.92
N ASN A 76 12.28 3.13 -12.94
CA ASN A 76 12.65 1.70 -13.06
C ASN A 76 14.13 1.49 -13.40
N PHE A 77 15.02 2.32 -12.86
CA PHE A 77 16.44 2.32 -13.22
C PHE A 77 17.16 0.99 -12.96
N GLU A 78 16.63 0.14 -12.07
CA GLU A 78 17.11 -1.25 -11.87
C GLU A 78 17.04 -2.12 -13.13
N LYS A 79 16.30 -1.70 -14.14
CA LYS A 79 16.12 -2.48 -15.37
C LYS A 79 17.12 -2.12 -16.46
N VAL A 80 17.99 -1.15 -16.23
CA VAL A 80 19.05 -0.81 -17.18
C VAL A 80 20.05 -1.96 -17.24
N MET A 81 20.15 -2.61 -18.41
CA MET A 81 21.04 -3.74 -18.60
C MET A 81 22.51 -3.30 -18.62
N ASN A 82 22.82 -2.16 -19.22
CA ASN A 82 24.19 -1.63 -19.29
C ASN A 82 24.29 -0.15 -18.88
N THR A 83 24.85 0.08 -17.69
CA THR A 83 25.03 1.39 -17.09
C THR A 83 26.25 2.13 -17.62
N ASP A 84 27.21 1.42 -18.24
CA ASP A 84 28.52 1.99 -18.60
C ASP A 84 28.44 2.94 -19.81
N HIS A 85 27.36 2.84 -20.60
CA HIS A 85 27.09 3.73 -21.74
C HIS A 85 26.29 4.97 -21.35
N LEU A 86 25.89 5.11 -20.10
CA LEU A 86 25.10 6.26 -19.65
C LEU A 86 26.01 7.44 -19.33
N ASN A 87 26.06 8.43 -20.24
CA ASN A 87 26.81 9.66 -19.99
C ASN A 87 25.95 10.70 -19.25
N PHE A 88 26.30 10.93 -17.99
CA PHE A 88 25.65 11.90 -17.10
C PHE A 88 26.44 13.21 -16.96
N GLU A 89 27.53 13.40 -17.70
CA GLU A 89 28.35 14.61 -17.64
C GLU A 89 27.54 15.87 -17.93
N ASN A 90 27.62 16.86 -17.04
CA ASN A 90 26.91 18.13 -17.11
C ASN A 90 25.37 18.03 -17.19
N LYS A 91 24.79 16.87 -16.87
CA LYS A 91 23.35 16.64 -16.85
C LYS A 91 22.82 16.47 -15.43
N ARG A 92 21.60 16.93 -15.20
CA ARG A 92 20.86 16.70 -13.96
C ARG A 92 19.90 15.53 -14.16
N ILE A 93 20.30 14.36 -13.67
CA ILE A 93 19.50 13.15 -13.81
C ILE A 93 18.99 12.71 -12.44
N ILE A 94 17.70 12.47 -12.34
CA ILE A 94 17.08 11.89 -11.15
C ILE A 94 16.60 10.49 -11.51
N ALA A 95 17.31 9.48 -11.04
CA ALA A 95 16.93 8.10 -11.23
C ALA A 95 16.06 7.60 -10.07
N ILE A 96 15.05 6.79 -10.37
CA ILE A 96 14.20 6.12 -9.38
C ILE A 96 14.37 4.62 -9.55
N SER A 97 14.73 3.94 -8.46
CA SER A 97 14.89 2.49 -8.45
C SER A 97 14.05 1.81 -7.37
N ASN A 98 13.55 0.61 -7.69
CA ASN A 98 12.83 -0.24 -6.75
C ASN A 98 13.70 -1.30 -6.06
N SER A 99 14.96 -1.47 -6.50
CA SER A 99 15.83 -2.55 -6.04
C SER A 99 16.91 -2.04 -5.09
N LEU A 100 16.86 -2.48 -3.84
CA LEU A 100 17.96 -2.27 -2.88
C LEU A 100 19.17 -3.18 -3.16
N LYS A 101 19.00 -4.23 -3.97
CA LYS A 101 20.07 -5.22 -4.23
C LYS A 101 21.14 -4.71 -5.18
N GLU A 102 20.79 -3.74 -6.02
CA GLU A 102 21.68 -3.23 -7.08
C GLU A 102 22.40 -1.93 -6.69
N ILE A 103 22.23 -1.45 -5.46
CA ILE A 103 22.79 -0.17 -4.99
C ILE A 103 24.29 -0.07 -5.28
N GLN A 104 25.06 -1.13 -5.06
CA GLN A 104 26.52 -1.11 -5.26
C GLN A 104 26.94 -0.93 -6.73
N ARG A 105 26.12 -1.41 -7.66
CA ARG A 105 26.34 -1.23 -9.10
C ARG A 105 25.97 0.19 -9.50
N LEU A 106 24.82 0.68 -9.03
CA LEU A 106 24.24 1.95 -9.46
C LEU A 106 24.93 3.14 -8.78
N SER A 107 25.46 2.97 -7.56
CA SER A 107 26.03 4.05 -6.75
C SER A 107 27.24 4.75 -7.36
N LYS A 108 27.99 4.08 -8.23
CA LYS A 108 29.18 4.65 -8.87
C LYS A 108 28.86 5.82 -9.81
N THR A 109 27.61 5.90 -10.28
CA THR A 109 27.19 6.87 -11.30
C THR A 109 26.53 8.11 -10.71
N PHE A 110 26.09 8.06 -9.45
CA PHE A 110 25.31 9.14 -8.83
C PHE A 110 26.08 9.80 -7.69
N ALA A 111 26.02 11.12 -7.64
CA ALA A 111 26.66 11.91 -6.59
C ALA A 111 25.90 11.80 -5.25
N PHE A 112 24.58 11.67 -5.32
CA PHE A 112 23.72 11.57 -4.15
C PHE A 112 22.77 10.37 -4.27
N ILE A 113 22.63 9.64 -3.18
CA ILE A 113 21.73 8.49 -3.08
C ILE A 113 20.83 8.70 -1.88
N TYR A 114 19.52 8.67 -2.12
CA TYR A 114 18.49 8.83 -1.11
C TYR A 114 17.70 7.53 -0.99
N GLU A 115 17.52 7.06 0.24
CA GLU A 115 16.72 5.87 0.52
C GLU A 115 15.33 6.24 1.02
N MET A 116 14.32 5.83 0.26
CA MET A 116 12.92 5.97 0.63
C MET A 116 12.56 4.88 1.66
N PRO A 117 12.14 5.25 2.88
CA PRO A 117 11.73 4.27 3.88
C PRO A 117 10.46 3.54 3.45
N THR A 118 10.31 2.30 3.91
CA THR A 118 9.06 1.55 3.79
C THR A 118 7.94 2.26 4.54
N LEU A 119 6.70 2.01 4.13
CA LEU A 119 5.54 2.72 4.67
C LEU A 119 5.32 2.42 6.17
N GLU A 120 5.65 1.22 6.62
CA GLU A 120 5.61 0.82 8.03
C GLU A 120 6.55 1.67 8.92
N LYS A 121 7.71 2.06 8.40
CA LYS A 121 8.71 2.85 9.13
C LYS A 121 8.46 4.36 9.06
N ARG A 122 7.41 4.80 8.38
CA ARG A 122 7.11 6.22 8.20
C ARG A 122 6.15 6.74 9.27
N GLU A 123 6.52 7.87 9.87
CA GLU A 123 5.73 8.56 10.89
C GLU A 123 4.41 9.15 10.34
N ASP A 124 4.32 9.33 9.02
CA ASP A 124 3.19 9.95 8.34
C ASP A 124 2.11 8.97 7.87
N LEU A 125 2.25 7.67 8.18
CA LEU A 125 1.29 6.62 7.83
C LEU A 125 -0.15 6.99 8.22
N LYS A 126 -0.34 7.57 9.42
CA LYS A 126 -1.67 7.92 9.91
C LYS A 126 -2.35 8.99 9.06
N ILE A 127 -1.61 10.04 8.71
CA ILE A 127 -2.13 11.16 7.90
C ILE A 127 -2.39 10.66 6.48
N LEU A 128 -1.51 9.83 5.95
CA LEU A 128 -1.66 9.24 4.62
C LEU A 128 -2.91 8.34 4.54
N ALA A 129 -3.11 7.46 5.53
CA ALA A 129 -4.27 6.59 5.62
C ALA A 129 -5.58 7.41 5.71
N GLN A 130 -5.59 8.49 6.50
CA GLN A 130 -6.73 9.41 6.58
C GLN A 130 -7.01 10.09 5.24
N SER A 131 -5.98 10.59 4.55
CA SER A 131 -6.14 11.20 3.23
C SER A 131 -6.73 10.22 2.22
N PHE A 132 -6.26 8.97 2.20
CA PHE A 132 -6.81 7.94 1.32
C PHE A 132 -8.22 7.52 1.71
N GLN A 133 -8.53 7.48 3.01
CA GLN A 133 -9.88 7.23 3.47
C GLN A 133 -10.87 8.27 2.92
N GLU A 134 -10.52 9.55 2.99
CA GLU A 134 -11.40 10.63 2.49
C GLU A 134 -11.48 10.64 0.96
N GLU A 135 -10.37 10.37 0.25
CA GLU A 135 -10.37 10.15 -1.21
C GLU A 135 -11.36 9.03 -1.60
N ILE A 136 -11.24 7.87 -0.95
CA ILE A 136 -12.03 6.68 -1.27
C ILE A 136 -13.49 6.86 -0.86
N LYS A 137 -13.77 7.50 0.29
CA LYS A 137 -15.16 7.84 0.67
C LYS A 137 -15.84 8.69 -0.39
N LYS A 138 -15.12 9.68 -0.93
CA LYS A 138 -15.64 10.53 -2.00
C LYS A 138 -15.88 9.73 -3.29
N ASP A 139 -14.92 8.87 -3.66
CA ASP A 139 -15.03 8.03 -4.86
C ASP A 139 -16.21 7.03 -4.77
N LEU A 140 -16.46 6.50 -3.57
CA LEU A 140 -17.55 5.58 -3.27
C LEU A 140 -18.86 6.28 -2.88
N MET A 141 -18.89 7.63 -2.88
CA MET A 141 -20.05 8.44 -2.46
C MET A 141 -20.59 8.07 -1.07
N LEU A 142 -19.70 7.79 -0.13
CA LEU A 142 -20.05 7.40 1.24
C LEU A 142 -20.15 8.62 2.15
N GLU A 143 -21.31 8.78 2.79
CA GLU A 143 -21.54 9.81 3.82
C GLU A 143 -21.32 9.28 5.25
N LEU A 144 -20.71 8.11 5.38
CA LEU A 144 -20.53 7.43 6.65
C LEU A 144 -19.31 7.99 7.41
N ASP A 145 -19.51 8.37 8.68
CA ASP A 145 -18.41 8.65 9.59
C ASP A 145 -17.75 7.34 10.04
N VAL A 146 -16.82 6.87 9.22
CA VAL A 146 -16.07 5.65 9.47
C VAL A 146 -14.70 5.97 10.05
N HIS A 147 -14.41 5.40 11.21
CA HIS A 147 -13.07 5.33 11.76
C HIS A 147 -12.41 4.00 11.37
N LEU A 148 -11.24 4.07 10.74
CA LEU A 148 -10.41 2.90 10.41
C LEU A 148 -9.38 2.63 11.50
N ASP A 149 -9.23 1.35 11.83
CA ASP A 149 -8.17 0.89 12.73
C ASP A 149 -6.91 0.65 11.91
N ILE A 150 -6.01 1.64 11.92
CA ILE A 150 -4.79 1.65 11.10
C ILE A 150 -3.88 0.47 11.44
N THR A 151 -3.94 -0.04 12.68
CA THR A 151 -3.11 -1.18 13.13
C THR A 151 -3.45 -2.49 12.43
N LYS A 152 -4.61 -2.57 11.76
CA LYS A 152 -5.08 -3.77 11.05
C LYS A 152 -4.95 -3.69 9.54
N LEU A 153 -4.47 -2.57 9.01
CA LEU A 153 -4.33 -2.39 7.57
C LEU A 153 -3.09 -3.15 7.06
N ASP A 154 -3.20 -3.76 5.88
CA ASP A 154 -2.08 -4.43 5.25
C ASP A 154 -1.09 -3.41 4.68
N LEU A 155 0.17 -3.51 5.09
CA LEU A 155 1.28 -2.68 4.62
C LEU A 155 2.32 -3.48 3.80
N SER A 156 2.06 -4.77 3.51
CA SER A 156 3.00 -5.69 2.88
C SER A 156 3.55 -5.21 1.52
N GLN A 157 2.73 -4.48 0.75
CA GLN A 157 3.15 -3.82 -0.51
C GLN A 157 3.03 -2.29 -0.41
N ASN A 158 3.39 -1.71 0.74
CA ASN A 158 3.39 -0.26 0.98
C ASN A 158 2.03 0.38 0.63
N VAL A 159 2.03 1.47 -0.17
CA VAL A 159 0.80 2.23 -0.50
C VAL A 159 -0.22 1.38 -1.24
N LYS A 160 0.22 0.38 -2.02
CA LYS A 160 -0.67 -0.48 -2.80
C LYS A 160 -1.55 -1.35 -1.89
N SER A 161 -0.94 -2.08 -0.95
CA SER A 161 -1.69 -2.87 0.04
C SER A 161 -2.49 -1.98 1.00
N LEU A 162 -1.95 -0.81 1.37
CA LEU A 162 -2.66 0.12 2.24
C LEU A 162 -3.97 0.59 1.59
N LYS A 163 -3.92 1.09 0.35
CA LYS A 163 -5.13 1.53 -0.38
C LYS A 163 -6.12 0.38 -0.53
N ALA A 164 -5.67 -0.81 -0.92
CA ALA A 164 -6.54 -1.99 -1.06
C ALA A 164 -7.24 -2.35 0.26
N SER A 165 -6.52 -2.30 1.38
CA SER A 165 -7.09 -2.55 2.72
C SER A 165 -8.14 -1.52 3.11
N ILE A 166 -7.87 -0.23 2.84
CA ILE A 166 -8.82 0.85 3.12
C ILE A 166 -10.10 0.66 2.28
N TYR A 167 -9.97 0.37 0.98
CA TYR A 167 -11.11 0.04 0.13
C TYR A 167 -11.94 -1.09 0.71
N LYS A 168 -11.29 -2.21 1.05
CA LYS A 168 -11.95 -3.40 1.63
C LYS A 168 -12.70 -3.05 2.91
N GLU A 169 -12.05 -2.39 3.86
CA GLU A 169 -12.65 -2.02 5.15
C GLU A 169 -13.83 -1.05 5.00
N LEU A 170 -13.75 -0.08 4.08
CA LEU A 170 -14.84 0.85 3.83
C LEU A 170 -16.04 0.14 3.19
N ILE A 171 -15.80 -0.70 2.17
CA ILE A 171 -16.85 -1.47 1.48
C ILE A 171 -17.54 -2.44 2.46
N LEU A 172 -16.79 -3.15 3.30
CA LEU A 172 -17.39 -4.05 4.29
C LEU A 172 -18.34 -3.35 5.26
N LYS A 173 -18.14 -2.05 5.50
CA LYS A 173 -19.00 -1.25 6.38
C LYS A 173 -20.26 -0.72 5.69
N THR A 174 -20.35 -0.79 4.36
CA THR A 174 -21.56 -0.42 3.61
C THR A 174 -22.51 -1.59 3.43
N PHE A 175 -22.06 -2.82 3.67
CA PHE A 175 -22.84 -4.03 3.46
C PHE A 175 -24.08 -4.06 4.35
N LYS A 176 -25.21 -4.34 3.72
CA LYS A 176 -26.47 -4.67 4.35
C LYS A 176 -26.60 -6.19 4.47
N LYS A 177 -27.68 -6.64 5.11
CA LYS A 177 -27.96 -8.06 5.29
C LYS A 177 -28.00 -8.79 3.94
N GLU A 178 -28.60 -8.18 2.93
CA GLU A 178 -28.77 -8.74 1.59
C GLU A 178 -27.41 -8.90 0.88
N ASP A 179 -26.49 -7.94 1.08
CA ASP A 179 -25.13 -8.01 0.53
C ASP A 179 -24.34 -9.16 1.16
N ILE A 180 -24.46 -9.35 2.48
CA ILE A 180 -23.84 -10.47 3.20
C ILE A 180 -24.39 -11.80 2.71
N GLN A 181 -25.71 -11.90 2.53
CA GLN A 181 -26.35 -13.10 2.00
C GLN A 181 -25.89 -13.41 0.58
N THR A 182 -25.78 -12.38 -0.28
CA THR A 182 -25.29 -12.51 -1.65
C THR A 182 -23.84 -12.95 -1.68
N LEU A 183 -22.99 -12.37 -0.82
CA LEU A 183 -21.58 -12.77 -0.69
C LEU A 183 -21.47 -14.25 -0.28
N LEU A 184 -22.20 -14.67 0.76
CA LEU A 184 -22.19 -16.05 1.21
C LEU A 184 -22.71 -16.99 0.13
N TYR A 185 -23.78 -16.63 -0.56
CA TYR A 185 -24.33 -17.42 -1.66
C TYR A 185 -23.30 -17.62 -2.77
N ASN A 186 -22.66 -16.55 -3.25
CA ASN A 186 -21.68 -16.65 -4.33
C ASN A 186 -20.48 -17.50 -3.93
N TYR A 187 -19.95 -17.30 -2.72
CA TYR A 187 -18.84 -18.09 -2.21
C TYR A 187 -19.20 -19.58 -2.09
N LEU A 188 -20.35 -19.89 -1.48
CA LEU A 188 -20.80 -21.26 -1.33
C LEU A 188 -21.11 -21.91 -2.68
N PHE A 189 -21.67 -21.16 -3.64
CA PHE A 189 -21.96 -21.70 -4.96
C PHE A 189 -20.70 -22.18 -5.70
N GLU A 190 -19.56 -21.52 -5.48
CA GLU A 190 -18.28 -21.90 -6.05
C GLU A 190 -17.59 -23.05 -5.29
N GLU A 191 -17.77 -23.14 -3.97
CA GLU A 191 -17.02 -24.06 -3.09
C GLU A 191 -17.83 -25.29 -2.63
N LEU A 192 -19.14 -25.34 -2.89
CA LEU A 192 -20.01 -26.45 -2.47
C LEU A 192 -19.71 -27.73 -3.27
N GLU A 193 -18.79 -28.54 -2.73
CA GLU A 193 -18.44 -29.84 -3.28
C GLU A 193 -18.34 -30.93 -2.19
N GLY A 194 -18.34 -32.21 -2.61
CA GLY A 194 -18.15 -33.35 -1.71
C GLY A 194 -19.37 -33.71 -0.85
N ASN A 195 -19.12 -34.46 0.25
CA ASN A 195 -20.17 -35.10 1.06
C ASN A 195 -20.36 -34.47 2.45
N ASN A 196 -19.60 -33.42 2.79
CA ASN A 196 -19.59 -32.83 4.14
C ASN A 196 -19.54 -31.29 4.13
N ALA A 197 -19.87 -30.68 2.99
CA ALA A 197 -19.78 -29.24 2.77
C ALA A 197 -20.53 -28.41 3.84
N TYR A 198 -21.66 -28.91 4.37
CA TYR A 198 -22.36 -28.22 5.46
C TYR A 198 -21.47 -27.98 6.68
N ARG A 199 -20.73 -29.00 7.16
CA ARG A 199 -19.87 -28.86 8.35
C ARG A 199 -18.63 -28.03 8.03
N GLU A 200 -18.07 -28.21 6.85
CA GLU A 200 -16.88 -27.47 6.39
C GLU A 200 -17.14 -25.97 6.31
N HIS A 201 -18.34 -25.57 5.88
CA HIS A 201 -18.70 -24.16 5.71
C HIS A 201 -19.45 -23.55 6.91
N LEU A 202 -19.85 -24.34 7.91
CA LEU A 202 -20.59 -23.84 9.09
C LEU A 202 -19.82 -22.75 9.84
N GLY A 203 -18.48 -22.84 9.84
CA GLY A 203 -17.58 -21.86 10.43
C GLY A 203 -17.73 -20.45 9.86
N LEU A 204 -18.14 -20.30 8.59
CA LEU A 204 -18.36 -18.99 7.95
C LEU A 204 -19.35 -18.11 8.70
N TYR A 205 -20.32 -18.72 9.38
CA TYR A 205 -21.32 -18.02 10.19
C TYR A 205 -21.02 -18.11 11.69
N GLU A 206 -20.74 -19.30 12.21
CA GLU A 206 -20.65 -19.51 13.65
C GLU A 206 -19.44 -18.82 14.28
N GLU A 207 -18.28 -18.85 13.63
CA GLU A 207 -17.05 -18.28 14.18
C GLU A 207 -17.13 -16.75 14.31
N PRO A 208 -17.55 -15.98 13.28
CA PRO A 208 -17.77 -14.53 13.43
C PRO A 208 -18.82 -14.18 14.50
N LEU A 209 -19.90 -14.95 14.59
CA LEU A 209 -20.97 -14.74 15.58
C LEU A 209 -20.42 -14.89 17.02
N ILE A 210 -19.66 -15.96 17.28
CA ILE A 210 -19.08 -16.23 18.59
C ILE A 210 -18.02 -15.17 18.94
N LYS A 211 -17.09 -14.84 18.02
CA LYS A 211 -16.06 -13.81 18.23
C LYS A 211 -16.68 -12.44 18.56
N ALA A 212 -17.69 -12.02 17.78
CA ALA A 212 -18.39 -10.77 18.03
C ALA A 212 -19.12 -10.76 19.38
N GLY A 213 -19.79 -11.88 19.71
CA GLY A 213 -20.47 -12.07 20.98
C GLY A 213 -19.53 -12.01 22.18
N LEU A 214 -18.38 -12.69 22.12
CA LEU A 214 -17.37 -12.68 23.19
C LEU A 214 -16.80 -11.28 23.39
N LYS A 215 -16.48 -10.58 22.29
CA LYS A 215 -16.00 -9.19 22.36
C LYS A 215 -17.03 -8.24 22.97
N LYS A 216 -18.33 -8.41 22.64
CA LYS A 216 -19.42 -7.55 23.12
C LYS A 216 -19.80 -7.81 24.58
N TYR A 217 -19.88 -9.07 24.98
CA TYR A 217 -20.41 -9.45 26.31
C TYR A 217 -19.33 -9.81 27.34
N LYS A 218 -18.09 -10.08 26.89
CA LYS A 218 -16.93 -10.45 27.71
C LYS A 218 -17.18 -11.63 28.68
N SER A 219 -18.21 -12.44 28.41
CA SER A 219 -18.63 -13.55 29.26
C SER A 219 -19.29 -14.66 28.44
N GLN A 220 -18.75 -15.87 28.54
CA GLN A 220 -19.29 -17.06 27.87
C GLN A 220 -20.69 -17.42 28.40
N LEU A 221 -20.92 -17.29 29.71
CA LEU A 221 -22.22 -17.58 30.31
C LEU A 221 -23.30 -16.63 29.75
N LYS A 222 -22.99 -15.33 29.70
CA LYS A 222 -23.89 -14.33 29.16
C LYS A 222 -24.13 -14.53 27.67
N LEU A 223 -23.07 -14.82 26.91
CA LEU A 223 -23.18 -15.08 25.47
C LEU A 223 -24.04 -16.33 25.19
N ALA A 224 -23.84 -17.42 25.95
CA ALA A 224 -24.65 -18.64 25.80
C ALA A 224 -26.14 -18.35 25.98
N GLY A 225 -26.49 -17.55 27.00
CA GLY A 225 -27.86 -17.10 27.21
C GLY A 225 -28.42 -16.27 26.04
N VAL A 226 -27.64 -15.34 25.49
CA VAL A 226 -28.05 -14.50 24.34
C VAL A 226 -28.23 -15.32 23.06
N LEU A 227 -27.35 -16.30 22.83
CA LEU A 227 -27.43 -17.18 21.66
C LEU A 227 -28.46 -18.30 21.81
N GLY A 228 -29.06 -18.47 23.00
CA GLY A 228 -29.97 -19.58 23.29
C GLY A 228 -29.26 -20.95 23.29
N LEU A 229 -27.95 -20.98 23.54
CA LEU A 229 -27.15 -22.20 23.55
C LEU A 229 -26.87 -22.67 24.99
N ASN A 230 -26.72 -23.98 25.17
CA ASN A 230 -26.12 -24.49 26.39
C ASN A 230 -24.66 -23.99 26.50
N ARG A 231 -24.25 -23.53 27.68
CA ARG A 231 -22.87 -23.04 27.93
C ARG A 231 -21.79 -24.07 27.55
N ASN A 232 -22.02 -25.35 27.81
CA ASN A 232 -21.07 -26.40 27.45
C ASN A 232 -20.96 -26.57 25.93
N THR A 233 -22.07 -26.39 25.20
CA THR A 233 -22.06 -26.39 23.72
C THR A 233 -21.26 -25.21 23.19
N LEU A 234 -21.50 -23.99 23.72
CA LEU A 234 -20.70 -22.82 23.34
C LEU A 234 -19.21 -23.02 23.63
N ARG A 235 -18.86 -23.58 24.80
CA ARG A 235 -17.47 -23.89 25.15
C ARG A 235 -16.82 -24.85 24.14
N LYS A 236 -17.52 -25.92 23.74
CA LYS A 236 -17.01 -26.87 22.74
C LYS A 236 -16.77 -26.18 21.39
N LYS A 237 -17.71 -25.33 20.94
CA LYS A 237 -17.55 -24.56 19.69
C LYS A 237 -16.39 -23.57 19.75
N ILE A 238 -16.18 -22.89 20.87
CA ILE A 238 -15.02 -22.01 21.08
C ILE A 238 -13.70 -22.78 20.92
N GLN A 239 -13.64 -24.01 21.46
CA GLN A 239 -12.46 -24.88 21.33
C GLN A 239 -12.30 -25.43 19.89
N GLU A 240 -13.39 -25.79 19.24
CA GLU A 240 -13.40 -26.30 17.86
C GLU A 240 -12.87 -25.27 16.86
N TYR A 241 -13.22 -23.99 17.04
CA TYR A 241 -12.77 -22.88 16.19
C TYR A 241 -11.50 -22.17 16.68
N ASP A 242 -10.81 -22.71 17.71
CA ASP A 242 -9.61 -22.11 18.30
C ASP A 242 -9.74 -20.61 18.64
N ILE A 243 -10.89 -20.23 19.21
CA ILE A 243 -11.19 -18.84 19.57
C ILE A 243 -10.63 -18.52 20.95
N ASN A 244 -9.59 -17.67 20.98
CA ASN A 244 -8.96 -17.16 22.21
C ASN A 244 -9.67 -15.93 22.80
#